data_AF-A0A7S1N860-F1
#
_entry.id   AF-A0A7S1N860-F1
#
_cell.length_a   1.000
_cell.length_b   1.000
_cell.length_c   1.000
_cell.angle_alpha   90.00
_cell.angle_beta   90.00
_cell.angle_gamma   90.00
#
_symmetry.space_group_name_H-M   'P 1'
#
loop_
_entity.id
_entity.type
_entity.pdbx_description
1 polymer ?
#
loop_
_entity_poly.entity_id
_entity_poly.type
_entity_poly.pdbx_seq_one_letter_code
_entity_poly.pdbx_strand_id
1 'polypeptide(L)'
;AQTCEAVDHLHSLGIIHCDIKPSNVLVAADGRARLADFDVARDTATRTAMRTVATRTAQGYTPGFEAPELLHSGATRATDRFSLGKTIEKVAEACALPDVDEGADPIVASLCSQEPNLRPTIREALQDPFFAPVFEWRRVQRRNCVACLDAGFDLSKGLECGGDPNHFVCPECLERHVNFFQQSDQGRKRAQHEGRVPCPGDGCTLHFSDGLLAQTLSSDASAKYLHDRLKLLKDQQDKEIDDKVKDQVEAELQKLINMDEEARQVLVHRRHIIENILNLKCPDCGQVFSAYKNCMKFHCGSCACIFCGWCLVKLGPDPVTQYAHVRECRPSGIQDPYYAEKEIWEQHHQQLRGRKVEAYLGDLEASLRQRVREAIRQELQNLGIGG
;
A
#
# COMPACT_ATOMS: atom_id res chain seq x y z
N ALA A 1 2.86 -28.21 -13.27
CA ALA A 1 3.40 -27.85 -11.95
C ALA A 1 3.82 -26.37 -11.87
N GLN A 2 4.92 -25.93 -12.50
CA GLN A 2 5.41 -24.53 -12.38
C GLN A 2 4.38 -23.47 -12.82
N THR A 3 3.66 -23.69 -13.92
CA THR A 3 2.58 -22.79 -14.34
C THR A 3 1.45 -22.74 -13.30
N CYS A 4 1.10 -23.88 -12.70
CA CYS A 4 0.12 -23.95 -11.61
C CYS A 4 0.61 -23.14 -10.39
N GLU A 5 1.87 -23.29 -9.98
CA GLU A 5 2.47 -22.50 -8.89
C GLU A 5 2.39 -20.98 -9.15
N ALA A 6 2.67 -20.55 -10.39
CA ALA A 6 2.55 -19.16 -10.79
C ALA A 6 1.09 -18.65 -10.68
N VAL A 7 0.11 -19.45 -11.11
CA VAL A 7 -1.32 -19.09 -11.03
C VAL A 7 -1.80 -19.05 -9.58
N ASP A 8 -1.41 -19.99 -8.71
CA ASP A 8 -1.73 -19.95 -7.27
C ASP A 8 -1.18 -18.68 -6.62
N HIS A 9 0.04 -18.30 -7.00
CA HIS A 9 0.65 -17.06 -6.52
C HIS A 9 -0.14 -15.82 -6.95
N LEU A 10 -0.53 -15.70 -8.23
CA LEU A 10 -1.37 -14.59 -8.71
C LEU A 10 -2.71 -14.54 -7.95
N HIS A 11 -3.36 -15.68 -7.77
CA HIS A 11 -4.63 -15.77 -7.05
C HIS A 11 -4.50 -15.34 -5.59
N SER A 12 -3.35 -15.62 -4.94
CA SER A 12 -3.06 -15.18 -3.58
C SER A 12 -2.91 -13.65 -3.47
N LEU A 13 -2.47 -12.99 -4.54
CA LEU A 13 -2.39 -11.53 -4.66
C LEU A 13 -3.70 -10.88 -5.10
N GLY A 14 -4.76 -11.68 -5.32
CA GLY A 14 -6.02 -11.17 -5.85
C GLY A 14 -5.99 -10.86 -7.34
N ILE A 15 -5.02 -11.36 -8.08
CA ILE A 15 -4.90 -11.17 -9.53
C ILE A 15 -5.47 -12.39 -10.26
N ILE A 16 -6.28 -12.16 -11.29
CA ILE A 16 -6.78 -13.18 -12.23
C ILE A 16 -6.11 -12.91 -13.58
N HIS A 17 -5.46 -13.89 -14.19
CA HIS A 17 -4.69 -13.69 -15.42
C HIS A 17 -5.58 -13.53 -16.66
N CYS A 18 -6.67 -14.28 -16.75
CA CYS A 18 -7.66 -14.27 -17.84
C CYS A 18 -7.19 -14.74 -19.23
N ASP A 19 -5.93 -15.13 -19.41
CA ASP A 19 -5.38 -15.52 -20.73
C ASP A 19 -4.27 -16.57 -20.60
N ILE A 20 -4.54 -17.63 -19.84
CA ILE A 20 -3.61 -18.74 -19.68
C ILE A 20 -3.71 -19.65 -20.90
N LYS A 21 -2.62 -19.73 -21.66
CA LYS A 21 -2.48 -20.55 -22.86
C LYS A 21 -1.01 -20.89 -23.12
N PRO A 22 -0.69 -21.91 -23.95
CA PRO A 22 0.69 -22.32 -24.18
C PRO A 22 1.62 -21.20 -24.64
N SER A 23 1.17 -20.28 -25.50
CA SER A 23 2.01 -19.17 -25.98
C SER A 23 2.41 -18.16 -24.90
N ASN A 24 1.66 -18.12 -23.79
CA ASN A 24 1.90 -17.23 -22.67
C ASN A 24 2.70 -17.91 -21.54
N VAL A 25 3.09 -19.18 -21.74
CA VAL A 25 3.99 -19.92 -20.84
C VAL A 25 5.37 -19.98 -21.50
N LEU A 26 6.24 -19.07 -21.12
CA LEU A 26 7.60 -18.98 -21.64
C LEU A 26 8.51 -19.95 -20.90
N VAL A 27 9.42 -20.61 -21.63
CA VAL A 27 10.51 -21.39 -21.02
C VAL A 27 11.77 -20.56 -21.07
N ALA A 28 12.25 -20.14 -19.91
CA ALA A 28 13.48 -19.36 -19.78
C ALA A 28 14.72 -20.23 -20.07
N ALA A 29 15.87 -19.60 -20.31
CA ALA A 29 17.13 -20.29 -20.59
C ALA A 29 17.59 -21.24 -19.46
N ASP A 30 17.09 -21.01 -18.24
CA ASP A 30 17.29 -21.87 -17.08
C ASP A 30 16.35 -23.10 -17.04
N GLY A 31 15.53 -23.30 -18.09
CA GLY A 31 14.56 -24.38 -18.21
C GLY A 31 13.29 -24.20 -17.37
N ARG A 32 13.09 -23.05 -16.71
CA ARG A 32 11.88 -22.79 -15.90
C ARG A 32 10.78 -22.13 -16.72
N ALA A 33 9.55 -22.57 -16.48
CA ALA A 33 8.36 -21.95 -17.00
C ALA A 33 8.07 -20.61 -16.29
N ARG A 34 7.71 -19.59 -17.07
CA ARG A 34 7.30 -18.27 -16.60
C ARG A 34 6.02 -17.87 -17.32
N LEU A 35 5.02 -17.46 -16.53
CA LEU A 35 3.78 -16.94 -17.07
C LEU A 35 3.98 -15.49 -17.52
N ALA A 36 3.50 -15.16 -18.72
CA ALA A 36 3.68 -13.86 -19.38
C ALA A 36 2.34 -13.34 -19.93
N ASP A 37 2.35 -12.09 -20.41
CA ASP A 37 1.20 -11.40 -21.01
C ASP A 37 0.04 -11.13 -20.03
N PHE A 38 0.14 -10.01 -19.30
CA PHE A 38 -0.83 -9.57 -18.29
C PHE A 38 -1.80 -8.50 -18.82
N ASP A 39 -1.84 -8.28 -20.13
CA ASP A 39 -2.57 -7.16 -20.74
C ASP A 39 -4.07 -7.18 -20.45
N VAL A 40 -4.61 -8.37 -20.16
CA VAL A 40 -6.03 -8.60 -19.82
C VAL A 40 -6.24 -9.10 -18.38
N ALA A 41 -5.21 -9.07 -17.55
CA ALA A 41 -5.29 -9.49 -16.17
C ALA A 41 -6.18 -8.54 -15.34
N ARG A 42 -6.84 -9.08 -14.32
CA ARG A 42 -7.77 -8.35 -13.45
C ARG A 42 -7.33 -8.39 -12.00
N ASP A 43 -7.21 -7.21 -11.39
CA ASP A 43 -7.00 -7.06 -9.95
C ASP A 43 -8.35 -7.06 -9.21
N THR A 44 -8.51 -7.95 -8.25
CA THR A 44 -9.72 -8.08 -7.42
C THR A 44 -9.56 -7.50 -6.01
N ALA A 45 -8.36 -7.01 -5.65
CA ALA A 45 -8.07 -6.43 -4.33
C ALA A 45 -8.44 -4.94 -4.22
N THR A 46 -8.52 -4.22 -5.34
CA THR A 46 -8.76 -2.77 -5.35
C THR A 46 -10.24 -2.43 -5.62
N ARG A 47 -10.90 -1.65 -4.73
CA ARG A 47 -12.34 -1.26 -4.85
C ARG A 47 -12.71 -0.63 -6.21
N THR A 48 -11.76 0.03 -6.86
CA THR A 48 -11.95 0.66 -8.19
C THR A 48 -12.11 -0.38 -9.30
N ALA A 49 -11.49 -1.54 -9.18
CA ALA A 49 -11.53 -2.62 -10.19
C ALA A 49 -12.84 -3.43 -10.16
N MET A 50 -13.56 -3.44 -9.03
CA MET A 50 -14.90 -4.06 -8.94
C MET A 50 -15.91 -3.42 -9.92
N ARG A 51 -15.74 -2.15 -10.31
CA ARG A 51 -16.57 -1.51 -11.36
C ARG A 51 -16.22 -1.98 -12.78
N THR A 52 -14.99 -2.39 -13.03
CA THR A 52 -14.51 -2.89 -14.33
C THR A 52 -14.76 -4.39 -14.52
N VAL A 53 -14.95 -5.15 -13.44
CA VAL A 53 -15.39 -6.57 -13.51
C VAL A 53 -16.78 -6.68 -14.14
N ALA A 54 -17.62 -5.65 -14.02
CA ALA A 54 -19.00 -5.60 -14.52
C ALA A 54 -19.14 -5.12 -15.98
N THR A 55 -18.07 -4.64 -16.63
CA THR A 55 -18.13 -4.28 -18.06
C THR A 55 -17.92 -5.52 -18.92
N ARG A 56 -19.00 -5.92 -19.60
CA ARG A 56 -19.06 -6.95 -20.65
C ARG A 56 -18.22 -6.56 -21.86
N THR A 57 -16.90 -6.58 -21.75
CA THR A 57 -15.99 -6.49 -22.89
C THR A 57 -15.30 -7.83 -23.07
N ALA A 58 -15.33 -8.35 -24.30
CA ALA A 58 -14.71 -9.59 -24.76
C ALA A 58 -13.16 -9.52 -24.76
N GLN A 59 -12.56 -8.84 -23.79
CA GLN A 59 -11.11 -8.80 -23.59
C GLN A 59 -10.68 -9.98 -22.72
N GLY A 60 -9.75 -10.79 -23.24
CA GLY A 60 -9.34 -12.09 -22.69
C GLY A 60 -9.93 -13.31 -23.42
N TYR A 61 -10.60 -13.11 -24.56
CA TYR A 61 -11.19 -14.19 -25.34
C TYR A 61 -10.15 -14.82 -26.28
N THR A 62 -9.43 -15.86 -25.82
CA THR A 62 -8.63 -16.70 -26.72
C THR A 62 -9.42 -17.98 -27.05
N PRO A 63 -9.84 -18.19 -28.31
CA PRO A 63 -10.59 -19.38 -28.72
C PRO A 63 -9.87 -20.70 -28.38
N GLY A 64 -10.60 -21.63 -27.78
CA GLY A 64 -10.12 -22.93 -27.29
C GLY A 64 -9.66 -22.96 -25.83
N PHE A 65 -9.52 -21.80 -25.16
CA PHE A 65 -9.07 -21.71 -23.77
C PHE A 65 -10.05 -20.94 -22.86
N GLU A 66 -11.15 -20.47 -23.41
CA GLU A 66 -12.14 -19.64 -22.74
C GLU A 66 -13.01 -20.43 -21.78
N ALA A 67 -13.14 -19.93 -20.55
CA ALA A 67 -14.06 -20.52 -19.57
C ALA A 67 -15.51 -20.13 -19.90
N PRO A 68 -16.48 -21.05 -19.80
CA PRO A 68 -17.88 -20.82 -20.19
C PRO A 68 -18.56 -19.68 -19.41
N GLU A 69 -18.10 -19.42 -18.19
CA GLU A 69 -18.67 -18.38 -17.34
C GLU A 69 -18.24 -16.96 -17.74
N LEU A 70 -17.22 -16.78 -18.58
CA LEU A 70 -16.73 -15.46 -19.02
C LEU A 70 -17.83 -14.63 -19.69
N LEU A 71 -18.73 -15.28 -20.43
CA LEU A 71 -19.86 -14.64 -21.12
C LEU A 71 -21.02 -14.28 -20.20
N HIS A 72 -21.11 -14.90 -19.01
CA HIS A 72 -22.28 -14.85 -18.14
C HIS A 72 -22.03 -14.05 -16.85
N SER A 73 -20.97 -14.39 -16.10
CA SER A 73 -20.66 -13.82 -14.79
C SER A 73 -19.38 -12.98 -14.76
N GLY A 74 -18.63 -12.96 -15.86
CA GLY A 74 -17.31 -12.35 -15.92
C GLY A 74 -16.21 -13.22 -15.30
N ALA A 75 -14.96 -12.76 -15.43
CA ALA A 75 -13.78 -13.52 -15.03
C ALA A 75 -13.68 -13.70 -13.50
N THR A 76 -13.38 -14.92 -13.08
CA THR A 76 -13.10 -15.28 -11.69
C THR A 76 -11.80 -16.10 -11.61
N ARG A 77 -11.33 -16.43 -10.41
CA ARG A 77 -10.22 -17.40 -10.25
C ARG A 77 -10.52 -18.75 -10.92
N ALA A 78 -11.80 -19.12 -11.08
CA ALA A 78 -12.19 -20.34 -11.76
C ALA A 78 -11.95 -20.28 -13.27
N THR A 79 -11.90 -19.09 -13.85
CA THR A 79 -11.59 -18.86 -15.26
C THR A 79 -10.17 -19.32 -15.57
N ASP A 80 -9.19 -18.88 -14.77
CA ASP A 80 -7.80 -19.32 -14.93
C ASP A 80 -7.63 -20.83 -14.75
N ARG A 81 -8.42 -21.46 -13.87
CA ARG A 81 -8.38 -22.93 -13.66
C ARG A 81 -8.80 -23.69 -14.93
N PHE A 82 -9.82 -23.20 -15.62
CA PHE A 82 -10.29 -23.79 -16.88
C PHE A 82 -9.27 -23.62 -17.98
N SER A 83 -8.78 -22.39 -18.18
CA SER A 83 -7.76 -22.09 -19.20
C SER A 83 -6.46 -22.88 -18.96
N LEU A 84 -6.10 -23.11 -17.69
CA LEU A 84 -4.99 -24.00 -17.30
C LEU A 84 -5.26 -25.46 -17.69
N GLY A 85 -6.47 -25.99 -17.44
CA GLY A 85 -6.87 -27.33 -17.90
C GLY A 85 -6.73 -27.49 -19.41
N LYS A 86 -7.26 -26.52 -20.18
CA LYS A 86 -7.11 -26.48 -21.65
C LYS A 86 -5.67 -26.35 -22.12
N THR A 87 -4.85 -25.62 -21.39
CA THR A 87 -3.41 -25.53 -21.65
C THR A 87 -2.73 -26.89 -21.46
N ILE A 88 -3.07 -27.63 -20.40
CA ILE A 88 -2.53 -28.96 -20.14
C ILE A 88 -2.97 -29.95 -21.23
N GLU A 89 -4.27 -29.97 -21.60
CA GLU A 89 -4.77 -30.78 -22.72
C GLU A 89 -3.98 -30.50 -24.01
N LYS A 90 -3.80 -29.21 -24.34
CA LYS A 90 -3.14 -28.84 -25.58
C LYS A 90 -1.67 -29.23 -25.64
N VAL A 91 -0.97 -29.10 -24.52
CA VAL A 91 0.43 -29.52 -24.42
C VAL A 91 0.52 -31.05 -24.48
N ALA A 92 -0.39 -31.76 -23.82
CA ALA A 92 -0.43 -33.23 -23.87
C ALA A 92 -0.67 -33.74 -25.30
N GLU A 93 -1.61 -33.17 -26.04
CA GLU A 93 -1.84 -33.47 -27.46
C GLU A 93 -0.58 -33.27 -28.31
N ALA A 94 0.14 -32.17 -28.09
CA ALA A 94 1.37 -31.86 -28.82
C ALA A 94 2.55 -32.77 -28.44
N CYS A 95 2.52 -33.37 -27.26
CA CYS A 95 3.56 -34.23 -26.72
C CYS A 95 3.24 -35.74 -26.82
N ALA A 96 2.05 -36.12 -27.25
CA ALA A 96 1.62 -37.52 -27.29
C ALA A 96 2.51 -38.36 -28.23
N LEU A 97 3.05 -39.47 -27.70
CA LEU A 97 3.62 -40.57 -28.46
C LEU A 97 2.48 -41.55 -28.83
N PRO A 98 2.56 -42.27 -29.97
CA PRO A 98 1.43 -43.00 -30.57
C PRO A 98 0.66 -44.05 -29.74
N ASP A 99 1.05 -44.34 -28.49
CA ASP A 99 0.59 -45.50 -27.72
C ASP A 99 0.13 -45.17 -26.28
N VAL A 100 -0.39 -43.97 -26.00
CA VAL A 100 -0.92 -43.61 -24.66
C VAL A 100 -2.43 -43.36 -24.72
N ASP A 101 -3.15 -43.95 -23.76
CA ASP A 101 -4.61 -44.02 -23.60
C ASP A 101 -5.34 -42.69 -23.95
N GLU A 102 -6.40 -42.77 -24.75
CA GLU A 102 -7.06 -41.63 -25.44
C GLU A 102 -7.96 -40.77 -24.51
N GLY A 103 -7.87 -40.95 -23.18
CA GLY A 103 -8.68 -40.24 -22.19
C GLY A 103 -7.97 -39.06 -21.54
N ALA A 104 -8.66 -37.93 -21.36
CA ALA A 104 -8.17 -36.83 -20.53
C ALA A 104 -8.08 -37.28 -19.06
N ASP A 105 -6.94 -36.99 -18.42
CA ASP A 105 -6.73 -37.31 -16.99
C ASP A 105 -7.85 -36.71 -16.12
N PRO A 106 -8.38 -37.44 -15.11
CA PRO A 106 -9.47 -36.97 -14.26
C PRO A 106 -9.26 -35.57 -13.67
N ILE A 107 -8.04 -35.20 -13.26
CA ILE A 107 -7.79 -33.85 -12.72
C ILE A 107 -7.89 -32.78 -13.80
N VAL A 108 -7.43 -33.09 -15.02
CA VAL A 108 -7.50 -32.20 -16.18
C VAL A 108 -8.95 -32.03 -16.61
N ALA A 109 -9.73 -33.12 -16.65
CA ALA A 109 -11.17 -33.09 -16.91
C ALA A 109 -11.92 -32.26 -15.86
N SER A 110 -11.53 -32.38 -14.57
CA SER A 110 -12.11 -31.59 -13.49
C SER A 110 -11.79 -30.09 -13.60
N LEU A 111 -10.56 -29.73 -13.97
CA LEU A 111 -10.18 -28.34 -14.28
C LEU A 111 -10.99 -27.78 -15.46
N CYS A 112 -11.28 -28.61 -16.47
CA CYS A 112 -12.09 -28.28 -17.64
C CYS A 112 -13.61 -28.37 -17.42
N SER A 113 -14.08 -28.52 -16.17
CA SER A 113 -15.52 -28.60 -15.89
C SER A 113 -16.28 -27.38 -16.38
N GLN A 114 -17.47 -27.59 -16.94
CA GLN A 114 -18.35 -26.49 -17.37
C GLN A 114 -18.88 -25.69 -16.18
N GLU A 115 -19.03 -26.33 -15.02
CA GLU A 115 -19.48 -25.70 -13.77
C GLU A 115 -18.27 -25.17 -12.98
N PRO A 116 -18.12 -23.84 -12.80
CA PRO A 116 -16.91 -23.24 -12.19
C PRO A 116 -16.63 -23.68 -10.76
N ASN A 117 -17.68 -23.99 -9.99
CA ASN A 117 -17.61 -24.46 -8.60
C ASN A 117 -17.15 -25.91 -8.46
N LEU A 118 -17.16 -26.69 -9.55
CA LEU A 118 -16.64 -28.06 -9.56
C LEU A 118 -15.14 -28.13 -9.88
N ARG A 119 -14.51 -27.00 -10.26
CA ARG A 119 -13.08 -26.95 -10.58
C ARG A 119 -12.27 -26.85 -9.28
N PRO A 120 -11.29 -27.73 -9.05
CA PRO A 120 -10.46 -27.70 -7.85
C PRO A 120 -9.64 -26.41 -7.83
N THR A 121 -9.37 -25.89 -6.64
CA THR A 121 -8.35 -24.85 -6.50
C THR A 121 -7.01 -25.34 -7.04
N ILE A 122 -6.14 -24.40 -7.44
CA ILE A 122 -4.82 -24.77 -7.95
C ILE A 122 -4.01 -25.56 -6.93
N ARG A 123 -4.16 -25.22 -5.64
CA ARG A 123 -3.55 -25.96 -4.53
C ARG A 123 -4.05 -27.40 -4.41
N GLU A 124 -5.36 -27.62 -4.56
CA GLU A 124 -5.94 -28.97 -4.57
C GLU A 124 -5.48 -29.76 -5.80
N ALA A 125 -5.47 -29.13 -6.98
CA ALA A 125 -4.99 -29.76 -8.20
C ALA A 125 -3.52 -30.18 -8.09
N LEU A 126 -2.66 -29.36 -7.49
CA LEU A 126 -1.24 -29.67 -7.29
C LEU A 126 -0.98 -30.86 -6.35
N GLN A 127 -1.97 -31.29 -5.57
CA GLN A 127 -1.87 -32.47 -4.71
C GLN A 127 -2.26 -33.77 -5.43
N ASP A 128 -2.78 -33.67 -6.65
CA ASP A 128 -3.22 -34.82 -7.43
C ASP A 128 -2.03 -35.67 -7.93
N PRO A 129 -2.16 -37.03 -7.98
CA PRO A 129 -1.13 -37.92 -8.51
C PRO A 129 -0.62 -37.57 -9.91
N PHE A 130 -1.43 -36.93 -10.75
CA PHE A 130 -1.02 -36.43 -12.07
C PHE A 130 0.28 -35.59 -12.01
N PHE A 131 0.47 -34.79 -10.93
CA PHE A 131 1.67 -33.97 -10.77
C PHE A 131 2.79 -34.64 -9.97
N ALA A 132 2.53 -35.80 -9.33
CA ALA A 132 3.50 -36.47 -8.47
C ALA A 132 4.85 -36.80 -9.18
N PRO A 133 4.86 -37.31 -10.43
CA PRO A 133 6.11 -37.60 -11.14
C PRO A 133 7.00 -36.37 -11.35
N VAL A 134 6.41 -35.19 -11.53
CA VAL A 134 7.16 -33.94 -11.70
C VAL A 134 7.87 -33.56 -10.40
N PHE A 135 7.17 -33.71 -9.27
CA PHE A 135 7.74 -33.42 -7.96
C PHE A 135 8.79 -34.45 -7.55
N GLU A 136 8.61 -35.71 -7.90
CA GLU A 136 9.62 -36.77 -7.73
C GLU A 136 10.85 -36.53 -8.60
N TRP A 137 10.69 -36.20 -9.89
CA TRP A 137 11.80 -35.87 -10.77
C TRP A 137 12.61 -34.68 -10.24
N ARG A 138 11.95 -33.63 -9.74
CA ARG A 138 12.62 -32.49 -9.09
C ARG A 138 13.40 -32.90 -7.83
N ARG A 139 12.87 -33.84 -7.03
CA ARG A 139 13.52 -34.37 -5.83
C ARG A 139 14.75 -35.24 -6.14
N VAL A 140 14.80 -35.88 -7.32
CA VAL A 140 15.91 -36.74 -7.74
C VAL A 140 17.04 -35.96 -8.45
N GLN A 141 16.78 -34.73 -8.90
CA GLN A 141 17.83 -33.90 -9.48
C GLN A 141 18.94 -33.62 -8.47
N ARG A 142 20.16 -34.03 -8.83
CA ARG A 142 21.36 -33.81 -8.03
C ARG A 142 22.04 -32.51 -8.43
N ARG A 143 22.52 -31.78 -7.43
CA ARG A 143 23.31 -30.55 -7.60
C ARG A 143 24.61 -30.61 -6.81
N ASN A 144 25.56 -29.79 -7.25
CA ASN A 144 26.80 -29.54 -6.56
C ASN A 144 26.68 -28.21 -5.81
N CYS A 145 27.12 -28.19 -4.55
CA CYS A 145 27.08 -26.98 -3.74
C CYS A 145 28.23 -26.05 -4.16
N VAL A 146 27.95 -24.80 -4.53
CA VAL A 146 29.00 -23.83 -4.87
C VAL A 146 29.82 -23.37 -3.67
N ALA A 147 29.32 -23.57 -2.46
CA ALA A 147 29.99 -23.13 -1.23
C ALA A 147 30.94 -24.18 -0.66
N CYS A 148 30.52 -25.45 -0.53
CA CYS A 148 31.39 -26.53 -0.05
C CYS A 148 32.01 -27.38 -1.16
N LEU A 149 31.59 -27.20 -2.42
CA LEU A 149 32.04 -27.96 -3.60
C LEU A 149 31.67 -29.45 -3.59
N ASP A 150 30.93 -29.91 -2.59
CA ASP A 150 30.41 -31.28 -2.55
C ASP A 150 29.30 -31.50 -3.59
N ALA A 151 29.18 -32.74 -4.05
CA ALA A 151 28.23 -33.16 -5.07
C ALA A 151 27.11 -34.04 -4.50
N GLY A 152 26.01 -34.16 -5.24
CA GLY A 152 24.98 -35.16 -4.95
C GLY A 152 23.90 -34.69 -3.98
N PHE A 153 23.70 -33.40 -3.81
CA PHE A 153 22.58 -32.89 -3.01
C PHE A 153 21.26 -32.96 -3.78
N ASP A 154 20.19 -33.36 -3.10
CA ASP A 154 18.84 -33.27 -3.66
C ASP A 154 18.50 -31.79 -3.83
N LEU A 155 18.05 -31.41 -5.03
CA LEU A 155 17.63 -30.04 -5.34
C LEU A 155 16.57 -29.52 -4.34
N SER A 156 15.69 -30.40 -3.85
CA SER A 156 14.64 -30.05 -2.88
C SER A 156 15.15 -29.65 -1.49
N LYS A 157 16.41 -29.94 -1.17
CA LYS A 157 16.98 -29.69 0.17
C LYS A 157 17.75 -28.38 0.27
N GLY A 158 18.19 -27.82 -0.86
CA GLY A 158 18.97 -26.59 -0.90
C GLY A 158 18.28 -25.51 -1.71
N LEU A 159 19.06 -24.51 -2.12
CA LEU A 159 18.53 -23.36 -2.83
C LEU A 159 19.37 -23.04 -4.06
N GLU A 160 18.71 -22.90 -5.21
CA GLU A 160 19.31 -22.41 -6.46
C GLU A 160 19.17 -20.89 -6.56
N CYS A 161 20.19 -20.25 -7.12
CA CYS A 161 20.12 -18.86 -7.52
C CYS A 161 19.07 -18.63 -8.60
N GLY A 162 18.47 -17.45 -8.60
CA GLY A 162 17.50 -17.05 -9.63
C GLY A 162 18.08 -16.87 -11.03
N GLY A 163 19.40 -16.74 -11.18
CA GLY A 163 20.05 -16.44 -12.48
C GLY A 163 20.95 -17.53 -13.05
N ASP A 164 21.41 -18.49 -12.24
CA ASP A 164 22.21 -19.62 -12.72
C ASP A 164 21.83 -20.88 -11.93
N PRO A 165 21.33 -21.96 -12.58
CA PRO A 165 20.97 -23.21 -11.91
C PRO A 165 22.19 -23.95 -11.34
N ASN A 166 23.41 -23.63 -11.77
CA ASN A 166 24.64 -24.19 -11.17
C ASN A 166 24.98 -23.52 -9.84
N HIS A 167 24.41 -22.35 -9.53
CA HIS A 167 24.56 -21.68 -8.24
C HIS A 167 23.61 -22.28 -7.21
N PHE A 168 23.82 -23.55 -6.88
CA PHE A 168 23.12 -24.25 -5.82
C PHE A 168 23.89 -24.19 -4.51
N VAL A 169 23.20 -23.94 -3.41
CA VAL A 169 23.77 -23.98 -2.06
C VAL A 169 23.03 -25.04 -1.23
N CYS A 170 23.79 -25.99 -0.68
CA CYS A 170 23.24 -27.01 0.21
C CYS A 170 22.72 -26.38 1.52
N PRO A 171 21.76 -27.01 2.21
CA PRO A 171 21.12 -26.42 3.39
C PRO A 171 22.09 -25.99 4.50
N GLU A 172 23.12 -26.81 4.79
CA GLU A 172 24.14 -26.48 5.80
C GLU A 172 24.96 -25.24 5.42
N CYS A 173 25.39 -25.14 4.16
CA CYS A 173 26.13 -23.98 3.69
C CYS A 173 25.24 -22.74 3.59
N LEU A 174 23.97 -22.90 3.25
CA LEU A 174 23.01 -21.81 3.17
C LEU A 174 22.80 -21.19 4.55
N GLU A 175 22.58 -22.02 5.57
CA GLU A 175 22.40 -21.54 6.94
C GLU A 175 23.66 -20.86 7.48
N ARG A 176 24.85 -21.42 7.23
CA ARG A 176 26.12 -20.76 7.57
C ARG A 176 26.30 -19.43 6.85
N HIS A 177 25.97 -19.36 5.57
CA HIS A 177 26.09 -18.15 4.75
C HIS A 177 25.15 -17.04 5.24
N VAL A 178 23.89 -17.39 5.54
CA VAL A 178 22.91 -16.45 6.10
C VAL A 178 23.38 -15.95 7.46
N ASN A 179 23.79 -16.85 8.35
CA ASN A 179 24.29 -16.48 9.68
C ASN A 179 25.54 -15.59 9.60
N PHE A 180 26.46 -15.88 8.68
CA PHE A 180 27.63 -15.05 8.42
C PHE A 180 27.22 -13.66 7.92
N PHE A 181 26.28 -13.59 6.97
CA PHE A 181 25.79 -12.32 6.43
C PHE A 181 25.07 -11.46 7.49
N GLN A 182 24.54 -12.07 8.56
CA GLN A 182 23.91 -11.35 9.67
C GLN A 182 24.89 -10.77 10.70
N GLN A 183 26.17 -11.15 10.66
CA GLN A 183 27.16 -10.67 11.63
C GLN A 183 27.35 -9.14 11.55
N SER A 184 27.74 -8.53 12.67
CA SER A 184 27.80 -7.07 12.84
C SER A 184 28.82 -6.38 11.93
N ASP A 185 29.91 -7.08 11.60
CA ASP A 185 30.96 -6.65 10.68
C ASP A 185 30.48 -6.56 9.22
N GLN A 186 29.39 -7.26 8.87
CA GLN A 186 28.78 -7.21 7.54
C GLN A 186 27.79 -6.04 7.36
N GLY A 187 27.63 -5.16 8.36
CA GLY A 187 26.62 -4.09 8.35
C GLY A 187 26.61 -3.22 7.09
N ARG A 188 27.78 -2.85 6.55
CA ARG A 188 27.87 -2.08 5.29
C ARG A 188 27.36 -2.87 4.08
N LYS A 189 27.75 -4.13 3.93
CA LYS A 189 27.30 -4.99 2.83
C LYS A 189 25.81 -5.29 2.94
N ARG A 190 25.31 -5.53 4.15
CA ARG A 190 23.88 -5.69 4.42
C ARG A 190 23.10 -4.46 3.97
N ALA A 191 23.56 -3.25 4.31
CA ALA A 191 22.92 -2.01 3.88
C ALA A 191 22.92 -1.85 2.36
N GLN A 192 24.04 -2.16 1.68
CA GLN A 192 24.14 -2.12 0.22
C GLN A 192 23.21 -3.10 -0.50
N HIS A 193 22.85 -4.20 0.15
CA HIS A 193 21.97 -5.23 -0.39
C HIS A 193 20.57 -5.22 0.25
N GLU A 194 20.17 -4.14 0.94
CA GLU A 194 18.85 -4.03 1.59
C GLU A 194 18.55 -5.20 2.56
N GLY A 195 19.61 -5.79 3.14
CA GLY A 195 19.56 -6.98 3.98
C GLY A 195 19.25 -8.28 3.24
N ARG A 196 19.18 -8.30 1.90
CA ARG A 196 19.03 -9.51 1.10
C ARG A 196 20.32 -10.31 1.09
N VAL A 197 20.21 -11.64 1.23
CA VAL A 197 21.38 -12.52 1.24
C VAL A 197 21.87 -12.72 -0.20
N PRO A 198 23.12 -12.31 -0.53
CA PRO A 198 23.65 -12.45 -1.87
C PRO A 198 23.94 -13.93 -2.19
N CYS A 199 23.85 -14.29 -3.47
CA CYS A 199 24.32 -15.57 -3.98
C CYS A 199 25.85 -15.67 -3.80
N PRO A 200 26.39 -16.78 -3.25
CA PRO A 200 27.84 -16.96 -3.12
C PRO A 200 28.54 -17.41 -4.41
N GLY A 201 27.80 -17.61 -5.50
CA GLY A 201 28.37 -17.98 -6.80
C GLY A 201 29.29 -16.90 -7.36
N ASP A 202 30.39 -17.32 -7.99
CA ASP A 202 31.42 -16.40 -8.48
C ASP A 202 30.85 -15.42 -9.53
N GLY A 203 31.21 -14.15 -9.40
CA GLY A 203 30.67 -13.06 -10.25
C GLY A 203 29.16 -12.83 -10.15
N CYS A 204 28.44 -13.48 -9.23
CA CYS A 204 26.98 -13.35 -9.13
C CYS A 204 26.58 -12.10 -8.33
N THR A 205 25.67 -11.30 -8.88
CA THR A 205 25.14 -10.09 -8.24
C THR A 205 23.72 -10.25 -7.70
N LEU A 206 23.13 -11.44 -7.88
CA LEU A 206 21.76 -11.74 -7.47
C LEU A 206 21.68 -12.12 -5.99
N HIS A 207 20.47 -12.01 -5.46
CA HIS A 207 20.14 -12.38 -4.08
C HIS A 207 19.16 -13.53 -4.03
N PHE A 208 19.17 -14.25 -2.92
CA PHE A 208 18.13 -15.22 -2.62
C PHE A 208 16.81 -14.51 -2.27
N SER A 209 15.70 -15.17 -2.64
CA SER A 209 14.35 -14.72 -2.30
C SER A 209 14.03 -15.01 -0.83
N ASP A 210 13.33 -14.09 -0.16
CA ASP A 210 12.91 -14.24 1.24
C ASP A 210 12.02 -15.44 1.46
N GLY A 211 11.05 -15.63 0.56
CA GLY A 211 10.12 -16.75 0.65
C GLY A 211 10.85 -18.09 0.55
N LEU A 212 11.87 -18.17 -0.32
CA LEU A 212 12.64 -19.39 -0.48
C LEU A 212 13.60 -19.60 0.71
N LEU A 213 14.28 -18.54 1.18
CA LEU A 213 15.10 -18.63 2.40
C LEU A 213 14.26 -19.08 3.59
N ALA A 214 13.05 -18.55 3.76
CA ALA A 214 12.16 -18.95 4.86
C ALA A 214 11.66 -20.39 4.77
N GLN A 215 11.58 -20.96 3.56
CA GLN A 215 11.19 -22.36 3.36
C GLN A 215 12.36 -23.34 3.56
N THR A 216 13.60 -22.92 3.27
CA THR A 216 14.79 -23.79 3.31
C THR A 216 15.53 -23.73 4.65
N LEU A 217 15.52 -22.58 5.33
CA LEU A 217 16.24 -22.39 6.59
C LEU A 217 15.49 -23.02 7.78
N SER A 218 16.23 -23.25 8.87
CA SER A 218 15.63 -23.54 10.17
C SER A 218 14.69 -22.41 10.61
N SER A 219 13.69 -22.73 11.44
CA SER A 219 12.73 -21.74 11.97
C SER A 219 13.44 -20.56 12.65
N ASP A 220 14.50 -20.88 13.39
CA ASP A 220 15.26 -19.90 14.18
C ASP A 220 16.10 -19.00 13.26
N ALA A 221 16.79 -19.57 12.27
CA ALA A 221 17.57 -18.80 11.31
C ALA A 221 16.67 -17.92 10.44
N SER A 222 15.52 -18.43 9.98
CA SER A 222 14.55 -17.67 9.20
C SER A 222 13.96 -16.49 9.98
N ALA A 223 13.50 -16.73 11.21
CA ALA A 223 12.92 -15.68 12.05
C ALA A 223 13.95 -14.58 12.34
N LYS A 224 15.18 -14.97 12.66
CA LYS A 224 16.29 -14.02 12.89
C LYS A 224 16.59 -13.21 11.62
N TYR A 225 16.70 -13.87 10.47
CA TYR A 225 16.95 -13.21 9.18
C TYR A 225 15.92 -12.13 8.87
N LEU A 226 14.64 -12.49 8.95
CA LEU A 226 13.54 -11.58 8.65
C LEU A 226 13.50 -10.41 9.64
N HIS A 227 13.69 -10.68 10.94
CA HIS A 227 13.74 -9.63 11.96
C HIS A 227 14.87 -8.62 11.69
N ASP A 228 16.08 -9.13 11.47
CA ASP A 228 17.28 -8.32 11.23
C ASP A 228 17.18 -7.47 9.97
N ARG A 229 16.53 -8.00 8.92
CA ARG A 229 16.30 -7.27 7.68
C ARG A 229 15.24 -6.20 7.84
N LEU A 230 14.10 -6.52 8.46
CA LEU A 230 13.04 -5.53 8.72
C LEU A 230 13.55 -4.38 9.57
N LYS A 231 14.36 -4.68 10.59
CA LYS A 231 15.02 -3.66 11.41
C LYS A 231 15.92 -2.75 10.57
N LEU A 232 16.78 -3.33 9.72
CA LEU A 232 17.67 -2.55 8.85
C LEU A 232 16.90 -1.60 7.92
N LEU A 233 15.84 -2.09 7.28
CA LEU A 233 15.03 -1.28 6.38
C LEU A 233 14.33 -0.13 7.12
N LYS A 234 13.83 -0.41 8.32
CA LYS A 234 13.22 0.61 9.17
C LYS A 234 14.24 1.67 9.59
N ASP A 235 15.41 1.26 10.06
CA ASP A 235 16.48 2.19 10.48
C ASP A 235 16.95 3.07 9.30
N GLN A 236 17.02 2.51 8.08
CA GLN A 236 17.33 3.28 6.87
C GLN A 236 16.25 4.31 6.53
N GLN A 237 14.97 3.91 6.62
CA GLN A 237 13.84 4.79 6.36
C GLN A 237 13.74 5.92 7.38
N ASP A 238 13.90 5.60 8.67
CA ASP A 238 13.87 6.58 9.76
C ASP A 238 15.00 7.62 9.56
N LYS A 239 16.20 7.17 9.17
CA LYS A 239 17.31 8.07 8.84
C LYS A 239 17.03 8.97 7.63
N GLU A 240 16.44 8.44 6.56
CA GLU A 240 16.10 9.24 5.38
C GLU A 240 15.06 10.32 5.71
N ILE A 241 14.10 10.01 6.57
CA ILE A 241 13.11 10.97 7.07
C ILE A 241 13.82 12.06 7.89
N ASP A 242 14.67 11.67 8.83
CA ASP A 242 15.42 12.63 9.67
C ASP A 242 16.29 13.56 8.82
N ASP A 243 17.00 13.03 7.83
CA ASP A 243 17.83 13.82 6.91
C ASP A 243 16.96 14.80 6.10
N LYS A 244 15.81 14.36 5.57
CA LYS A 244 14.87 15.25 4.86
C LYS A 244 14.29 16.35 5.75
N VAL A 245 13.92 16.01 6.99
CA VAL A 245 13.40 16.99 7.97
C VAL A 245 14.48 18.02 8.28
N LYS A 246 15.73 17.58 8.48
CA LYS A 246 16.85 18.46 8.75
C LYS A 246 17.11 19.42 7.58
N ASP A 247 17.17 18.90 6.35
CA ASP A 247 17.37 19.71 5.15
C ASP A 247 16.24 20.74 4.97
N GLN A 248 14.99 20.35 5.26
CA GLN A 248 13.84 21.25 5.20
C GLN A 248 13.94 22.37 6.25
N VAL A 249 14.31 22.04 7.49
CA VAL A 249 14.50 23.03 8.56
C VAL A 249 15.63 24.01 8.21
N GLU A 250 16.75 23.51 7.69
CA GLU A 250 17.89 24.35 7.30
C GLU A 250 17.52 25.30 6.14
N ALA A 251 16.79 24.80 5.14
CA ALA A 251 16.30 25.62 4.03
C ALA A 251 15.32 26.72 4.50
N GLU A 252 14.39 26.39 5.40
CA GLU A 252 13.46 27.38 5.97
C GLU A 252 14.18 28.42 6.85
N LEU A 253 15.18 28.01 7.64
CA LEU A 253 15.99 28.92 8.43
C LEU A 253 16.77 29.89 7.52
N GLN A 254 17.37 29.37 6.45
CA GLN A 254 18.13 30.20 5.51
C GLN A 254 17.23 31.23 4.81
N LYS A 255 15.99 30.86 4.46
CA LYS A 255 14.99 31.81 3.95
C LYS A 255 14.74 32.93 4.95
N LEU A 256 14.48 32.60 6.22
CA LEU A 256 14.21 33.59 7.27
C LEU A 256 15.40 34.54 7.51
N ILE A 257 16.63 34.01 7.47
CA ILE A 257 17.85 34.81 7.60
C ILE A 257 17.97 35.81 6.44
N ASN A 258 17.72 35.36 5.21
CA ASN A 258 17.85 36.18 4.00
C ASN A 258 16.72 37.19 3.79
N MET A 259 15.64 37.12 4.58
CA MET A 259 14.54 38.07 4.51
C MET A 259 14.89 39.41 5.15
N ASP A 260 14.42 40.50 4.53
CA ASP A 260 14.43 41.81 5.14
C ASP A 260 13.48 41.88 6.35
N GLU A 261 13.69 42.88 7.21
CA GLU A 261 12.96 43.04 8.47
C GLU A 261 11.44 43.20 8.25
N GLU A 262 11.05 43.93 7.21
CA GLU A 262 9.63 44.16 6.90
C GLU A 262 8.95 42.87 6.42
N ALA A 263 9.63 42.04 5.63
CA ALA A 263 9.15 40.73 5.20
C ALA A 263 9.01 39.75 6.39
N ARG A 264 9.91 39.83 7.39
CA ARG A 264 9.77 39.07 8.64
C ARG A 264 8.56 39.50 9.43
N GLN A 265 8.30 40.82 9.52
CA GLN A 265 7.09 41.33 10.17
C GLN A 265 5.81 40.84 9.47
N VAL A 266 5.79 40.82 8.13
CA VAL A 266 4.66 40.25 7.38
C VAL A 266 4.39 38.80 7.77
N LEU A 267 5.43 37.96 7.92
CA LEU A 267 5.28 36.58 8.37
C LEU A 267 4.73 36.48 9.81
N VAL A 268 5.19 37.32 10.72
CA VAL A 268 4.69 37.38 12.11
C VAL A 268 3.20 37.72 12.13
N HIS A 269 2.79 38.75 11.40
CA HIS A 269 1.38 39.14 11.34
C HIS A 269 0.52 38.08 10.64
N ARG A 270 0.99 37.51 9.52
CA ARG A 270 0.31 36.40 8.83
C ARG A 270 0.11 35.20 9.77
N ARG A 271 1.15 34.80 10.50
CA ARG A 271 1.07 33.70 11.47
C ARG A 271 0.04 34.01 12.55
N HIS A 272 0.08 35.22 13.13
CA HIS A 272 -0.90 35.63 14.13
C HIS A 272 -2.34 35.55 13.60
N ILE A 273 -2.58 36.04 12.38
CA ILE A 273 -3.90 35.99 11.75
C ILE A 273 -4.37 34.54 11.60
N ILE A 274 -3.55 33.67 11.00
CA ILE A 274 -3.92 32.27 10.77
C ILE A 274 -4.15 31.54 12.09
N GLU A 275 -3.20 31.63 13.01
CA GLU A 275 -3.23 30.84 14.24
C GLU A 275 -4.23 31.36 15.26
N ASN A 276 -4.40 32.68 15.40
CA ASN A 276 -5.15 33.26 16.52
C ASN A 276 -6.49 33.89 16.09
N ILE A 277 -6.68 34.16 14.80
CA ILE A 277 -7.94 34.73 14.29
C ILE A 277 -8.71 33.70 13.46
N LEU A 278 -8.06 33.02 12.51
CA LEU A 278 -8.75 32.13 11.57
C LEU A 278 -9.10 30.77 12.17
N ASN A 279 -8.20 30.23 12.99
CA ASN A 279 -8.40 28.95 13.67
C ASN A 279 -9.40 29.09 14.82
N LEU A 280 -10.43 28.24 14.82
CA LEU A 280 -11.36 28.14 15.93
C LEU A 280 -10.70 27.35 17.06
N LYS A 281 -10.64 27.97 18.23
CA LYS A 281 -9.94 27.44 19.40
C LYS A 281 -10.85 27.40 20.62
N CYS A 282 -10.62 26.41 21.47
CA CYS A 282 -11.17 26.40 22.81
C CYS A 282 -10.69 27.65 23.58
N PRO A 283 -11.59 28.43 24.21
CA PRO A 283 -11.20 29.63 24.95
C PRO A 283 -10.40 29.37 26.23
N ASP A 284 -10.35 28.12 26.69
CA ASP A 284 -9.67 27.74 27.92
C ASP A 284 -8.31 27.10 27.65
N CYS A 285 -8.27 26.00 26.89
CA CYS A 285 -7.03 25.26 26.62
C CYS A 285 -6.39 25.53 25.24
N GLY A 286 -7.02 26.36 24.38
CA GLY A 286 -6.48 26.70 23.06
C GLY A 286 -6.56 25.59 22.01
N GLN A 287 -7.10 24.41 22.33
CA GLN A 287 -7.28 23.30 21.38
C GLN A 287 -8.05 23.75 20.13
N VAL A 288 -7.46 23.57 18.96
CA VAL A 288 -8.08 23.87 17.66
C VAL A 288 -9.16 22.82 17.36
N PHE A 289 -10.30 23.26 16.83
CA PHE A 289 -11.38 22.36 16.40
C PHE A 289 -12.01 22.83 15.08
N SER A 290 -12.51 21.88 14.29
CA SER A 290 -13.28 22.12 13.05
C SER A 290 -14.71 21.60 13.13
N ALA A 291 -15.08 20.97 14.24
CA ALA A 291 -16.36 20.30 14.39
C ALA A 291 -17.47 21.30 14.73
N TYR A 292 -18.32 21.59 13.76
CA TYR A 292 -19.66 22.09 14.02
C TYR A 292 -20.41 21.06 14.88
N LYS A 293 -21.10 21.55 15.91
CA LYS A 293 -21.99 20.76 16.76
C LYS A 293 -23.40 21.33 16.60
N ASN A 294 -24.38 20.44 16.48
CA ASN A 294 -25.79 20.83 16.29
C ASN A 294 -26.28 21.76 17.43
N CYS A 295 -25.72 21.61 18.64
CA CYS A 295 -25.98 22.48 19.79
C CYS A 295 -24.96 23.62 19.92
N MET A 296 -25.44 24.84 20.16
CA MET A 296 -24.64 26.07 20.35
C MET A 296 -24.05 26.22 21.76
N LYS A 297 -24.13 25.19 22.59
CA LYS A 297 -23.37 25.04 23.82
C LYS A 297 -22.27 24.02 23.58
N PHE A 298 -21.06 24.49 23.30
CA PHE A 298 -19.95 23.64 22.91
C PHE A 298 -19.24 23.11 24.15
N HIS A 299 -18.79 21.85 24.04
CA HIS A 299 -17.96 21.18 25.03
C HIS A 299 -16.60 20.87 24.44
N CYS A 300 -15.53 21.26 25.13
CA CYS A 300 -14.16 20.90 24.75
C CYS A 300 -13.86 19.45 25.16
N GLY A 301 -13.44 18.60 24.23
CA GLY A 301 -13.07 17.22 24.55
C GLY A 301 -11.76 17.08 25.34
N SER A 302 -10.93 18.13 25.39
CA SER A 302 -9.61 18.11 26.03
C SER A 302 -9.66 18.59 27.48
N CYS A 303 -10.26 19.76 27.75
CA CYS A 303 -10.34 20.33 29.11
C CYS A 303 -11.75 20.31 29.72
N ALA A 304 -12.73 19.70 29.04
CA ALA A 304 -14.13 19.63 29.46
C ALA A 304 -14.85 20.98 29.67
N CYS A 305 -14.22 22.12 29.35
CA CYS A 305 -14.87 23.42 29.49
C CYS A 305 -16.10 23.55 28.57
N ILE A 306 -17.06 24.36 29.01
CA ILE A 306 -18.26 24.71 28.26
C ILE A 306 -18.11 26.13 27.72
N PHE A 307 -18.39 26.34 26.44
CA PHE A 307 -18.28 27.64 25.80
C PHE A 307 -19.41 27.90 24.80
N CYS A 308 -19.68 29.16 24.52
CA CYS A 308 -20.71 29.57 23.57
C CYS A 308 -20.27 29.23 22.14
N GLY A 309 -21.13 28.53 21.38
CA GLY A 309 -20.89 28.18 19.98
C GLY A 309 -20.91 29.37 19.03
N TRP A 310 -21.47 30.52 19.44
CA TRP A 310 -21.53 31.74 18.65
C TRP A 310 -20.28 32.61 18.83
N CYS A 311 -20.01 33.07 20.05
CA CYS A 311 -18.90 34.00 20.32
C CYS A 311 -17.59 33.32 20.77
N LEU A 312 -17.62 32.02 21.06
CA LEU A 312 -16.49 31.23 21.59
C LEU A 312 -15.98 31.71 22.95
N VAL A 313 -16.83 32.32 23.78
CA VAL A 313 -16.48 32.71 25.15
C VAL A 313 -16.77 31.56 26.12
N LYS A 314 -15.85 31.31 27.06
CA LYS A 314 -16.01 30.33 28.14
C LYS A 314 -17.22 30.71 28.99
N LEU A 315 -18.13 29.76 29.19
CA LEU A 315 -19.31 29.96 30.01
C LEU A 315 -19.04 29.60 31.47
N GLY A 316 -19.75 30.28 32.38
CA GLY A 316 -19.69 30.00 33.82
C GLY A 316 -20.26 28.63 34.19
N PRO A 317 -20.14 28.20 35.46
CA PRO A 317 -20.55 26.85 35.89
C PRO A 317 -22.07 26.65 35.95
N ASP A 318 -22.85 27.73 36.10
CA ASP A 318 -24.31 27.66 36.26
C ASP A 318 -25.02 27.43 34.91
N PRO A 319 -25.82 26.36 34.76
CA PRO A 319 -26.57 26.09 33.53
C PRO A 319 -27.54 27.20 33.13
N VAL A 320 -28.19 27.89 34.07
CA VAL A 320 -29.21 28.90 33.75
C VAL A 320 -28.57 30.08 33.02
N THR A 321 -27.46 30.59 33.55
CA THR A 321 -26.66 31.65 32.92
C THR A 321 -26.00 31.20 31.61
N GLN A 322 -25.60 29.93 31.48
CA GLN A 322 -25.12 29.37 30.21
C GLN A 322 -26.17 29.48 29.10
N TYR A 323 -27.40 29.02 29.37
CA TYR A 323 -28.49 29.06 28.38
C TYR A 323 -28.93 30.49 28.07
N ALA A 324 -28.99 31.36 29.08
CA ALA A 324 -29.28 32.79 28.89
C ALA A 324 -28.27 33.44 27.91
N HIS A 325 -26.98 33.21 28.12
CA HIS A 325 -25.93 33.74 27.24
C HIS A 325 -26.07 33.23 25.80
N VAL A 326 -26.24 31.91 25.60
CA VAL A 326 -26.35 31.35 24.24
C VAL A 326 -27.57 31.92 23.50
N ARG A 327 -28.69 32.09 24.21
CA ARG A 327 -29.92 32.68 23.67
C ARG A 327 -29.73 34.14 23.23
N GLU A 328 -29.02 34.92 24.04
CA GLU A 328 -28.78 36.36 23.80
C GLU A 328 -27.68 36.61 22.77
N CYS A 329 -26.67 35.74 22.72
CA CYS A 329 -25.54 35.84 21.80
C CYS A 329 -25.89 35.45 20.35
N ARG A 330 -27.08 34.88 20.14
CA ARG A 330 -27.52 34.38 18.85
C ARG A 330 -27.65 35.49 17.79
N PRO A 331 -27.24 35.24 16.54
CA PRO A 331 -27.51 36.14 15.42
C PRO A 331 -29.00 36.44 15.20
N SER A 332 -29.30 37.68 14.79
CA SER A 332 -30.66 38.09 14.39
C SER A 332 -31.18 37.24 13.24
N GLY A 333 -32.45 36.79 13.32
CA GLY A 333 -33.10 36.01 12.28
C GLY A 333 -33.10 34.49 12.49
N ILE A 334 -32.33 33.97 13.44
CA ILE A 334 -32.39 32.55 13.80
C ILE A 334 -33.57 32.34 14.77
N GLN A 335 -34.46 31.38 14.50
CA GLN A 335 -35.64 31.12 15.35
C GLN A 335 -35.31 30.30 16.60
N ASP A 336 -34.52 29.23 16.46
CA ASP A 336 -34.12 28.39 17.59
C ASP A 336 -32.98 29.04 18.39
N PRO A 337 -33.07 29.15 19.72
CA PRO A 337 -32.05 29.80 20.55
C PRO A 337 -30.81 28.97 20.83
N TYR A 338 -30.85 27.64 20.65
CA TYR A 338 -29.83 26.70 21.11
C TYR A 338 -29.28 25.81 19.99
N TYR A 339 -29.97 25.70 18.87
CA TYR A 339 -29.57 24.94 17.70
C TYR A 339 -29.50 25.85 16.48
N ALA A 340 -28.59 25.54 15.56
CA ALA A 340 -28.48 26.27 14.29
C ALA A 340 -27.88 25.35 13.25
N GLU A 341 -28.35 25.41 12.01
CA GLU A 341 -27.80 24.63 10.90
C GLU A 341 -26.32 24.94 10.65
N LYS A 342 -25.59 23.95 10.12
CA LYS A 342 -24.15 24.04 9.88
C LYS A 342 -23.78 25.25 9.02
N GLU A 343 -24.51 25.47 7.94
CA GLU A 343 -24.26 26.55 6.99
C GLU A 343 -24.41 27.94 7.63
N ILE A 344 -25.45 28.12 8.47
CA ILE A 344 -25.68 29.36 9.21
C ILE A 344 -24.53 29.62 10.19
N TRP A 345 -24.09 28.59 10.90
CA TRP A 345 -22.97 28.70 11.84
C TRP A 345 -21.65 29.01 11.13
N GLU A 346 -21.36 28.33 10.01
CA GLU A 346 -20.17 28.58 9.20
C GLU A 346 -20.14 30.01 8.65
N GLN A 347 -21.27 30.50 8.10
CA GLN A 347 -21.40 31.88 7.64
C GLN A 347 -21.19 32.89 8.76
N HIS A 348 -21.78 32.65 9.95
CA HIS A 348 -21.59 33.53 11.09
C HIS A 348 -20.12 33.62 11.52
N HIS A 349 -19.43 32.47 11.62
CA HIS A 349 -18.01 32.43 11.99
C HIS A 349 -17.09 32.96 10.89
N GLN A 350 -17.48 32.82 9.62
CA GLN A 350 -16.78 33.46 8.50
C GLN A 350 -16.84 34.99 8.66
N GLN A 351 -18.02 35.57 8.94
CA GLN A 351 -18.19 37.01 9.16
C GLN A 351 -17.49 37.51 10.42
N LEU A 352 -17.56 36.76 11.54
CA LEU A 352 -16.86 37.11 12.77
C LEU A 352 -15.34 37.14 12.57
N ARG A 353 -14.78 36.11 11.95
CA ARG A 353 -13.34 36.05 11.64
C ARG A 353 -12.95 37.17 10.69
N GLY A 354 -13.74 37.43 9.65
CA GLY A 354 -13.55 38.55 8.74
C GLY A 354 -13.44 39.90 9.45
N ARG A 355 -14.38 40.20 10.35
CA ARG A 355 -14.34 41.44 11.15
C ARG A 355 -13.10 41.53 12.05
N LYS A 356 -12.69 40.43 12.67
CA LYS A 356 -11.48 40.39 13.50
C LYS A 356 -10.21 40.60 12.67
N VAL A 357 -10.14 40.01 11.48
CA VAL A 357 -9.01 40.22 10.55
C VAL A 357 -8.93 41.68 10.12
N GLU A 358 -10.05 42.30 9.70
CA GLU A 358 -10.07 43.71 9.31
C GLU A 358 -9.71 44.66 10.46
N ALA A 359 -10.21 44.39 11.68
CA ALA A 359 -9.83 45.16 12.86
C ALA A 359 -8.31 45.06 13.12
N TYR A 360 -7.76 43.83 13.11
CA TYR A 360 -6.33 43.61 13.32
C TYR A 360 -5.47 44.27 12.25
N LEU A 361 -5.87 44.20 10.97
CA LEU A 361 -5.19 44.88 9.88
C LEU A 361 -5.27 46.41 10.03
N GLY A 362 -6.38 46.93 10.53
CA GLY A 362 -6.62 48.35 10.79
C GLY A 362 -5.64 48.97 11.79
N ASP A 363 -5.11 48.17 12.73
CA ASP A 363 -4.13 48.60 13.72
C ASP A 363 -2.69 48.63 13.18
N LEU A 364 -2.43 48.05 12.00
CA LEU A 364 -1.09 48.04 11.38
C LEU A 364 -0.82 49.32 10.60
N GLU A 365 0.47 49.70 10.48
CA GLU A 365 0.92 50.77 9.58
C GLU A 365 0.52 50.50 8.13
N ALA A 366 0.25 51.54 7.35
CA ALA A 366 -0.32 51.43 6.00
C ALA A 366 0.51 50.57 5.03
N SER A 367 1.84 50.71 5.02
CA SER A 367 2.76 49.93 4.20
C SER A 367 2.70 48.43 4.56
N LEU A 368 2.86 48.12 5.84
CA LEU A 368 2.84 46.76 6.36
C LEU A 368 1.47 46.09 6.17
N ARG A 369 0.38 46.84 6.39
CA ARG A 369 -0.99 46.38 6.16
C ARG A 369 -1.20 45.89 4.74
N GLN A 370 -0.75 46.65 3.74
CA GLN A 370 -0.89 46.27 2.34
C GLN A 370 -0.13 44.96 2.03
N ARG A 371 1.11 44.84 2.53
CA ARG A 371 1.92 43.62 2.36
C ARG A 371 1.33 42.41 3.09
N VAL A 372 0.78 42.60 4.28
CA VAL A 372 0.10 41.52 5.02
C VAL A 372 -1.15 41.08 4.28
N ARG A 373 -2.01 42.02 3.82
CA ARG A 373 -3.20 41.70 3.00
C ARG A 373 -2.84 40.89 1.77
N GLU A 374 -1.77 41.26 1.08
CA GLU A 374 -1.25 40.52 -0.06
C GLU A 374 -0.85 39.08 0.33
N ALA A 375 -0.14 38.92 1.46
CA ALA A 375 0.32 37.63 1.94
C ALA A 375 -0.82 36.70 2.44
N ILE A 376 -1.98 37.24 2.79
CA ILE A 376 -3.18 36.49 3.22
C ILE A 376 -4.35 36.57 2.21
N ARG A 377 -4.07 36.92 0.95
CA ARG A 377 -5.11 37.16 -0.06
C ARG A 377 -6.06 35.98 -0.20
N GLN A 378 -5.54 34.75 -0.21
CA GLN A 378 -6.36 33.56 -0.38
C GLN A 378 -7.30 33.34 0.82
N GLU A 379 -6.79 33.59 2.03
CA GLU A 379 -7.54 33.51 3.27
C GLU A 379 -8.65 34.59 3.31
N LEU A 380 -8.38 35.82 2.85
CA LEU A 380 -9.38 36.88 2.73
C LEU A 380 -10.49 36.52 1.72
N GLN A 381 -10.14 35.96 0.57
CA GLN A 381 -11.11 35.45 -0.40
C GLN A 381 -12.01 34.38 0.20
N ASN A 382 -11.43 33.43 0.95
CA ASN A 382 -12.19 32.39 1.66
C ASN A 382 -13.13 32.96 2.73
N LEU A 383 -12.84 34.15 3.26
CA LEU A 383 -13.73 34.86 4.19
C LEU A 383 -14.81 35.71 3.50
N GLY A 384 -14.85 35.73 2.16
CA GLY A 384 -15.78 36.57 1.39
C GLY A 384 -15.41 38.05 1.43
N ILE A 385 -14.16 38.38 1.81
CA ILE A 385 -13.62 39.74 1.80
C ILE A 385 -12.91 39.91 0.44
N GLY A 386 -13.63 40.44 -0.55
CA GLY A 386 -13.13 40.64 -1.91
C GLY A 386 -13.09 42.11 -2.30
N GLY A 387 -11.88 42.60 -2.64
CA GLY A 387 -11.59 43.94 -3.19
C GLY A 387 -11.04 44.90 -2.15
#